data_AF-A0ABC9XMF8-F1
#
_entry.id   AF-A0ABC9XMF8-F1
#
_cell.length_a   1.000
_cell.length_b   1.000
_cell.length_c   1.000
_cell.angle_alpha   90.00
_cell.angle_beta   90.00
_cell.angle_gamma   90.00
#
_symmetry.space_group_name_H-M   'P 1'
#
loop_
_entity.id
_entity.type
_entity.pdbx_description
1 polymer ?
#
loop_
_entity_poly.entity_id
_entity_poly.type
_entity_poly.pdbx_seq_one_letter_code
_entity_poly.pdbx_strand_id
1 'polypeptide(L)'
;MEGRSSGEAARREAVGDADAGGALREQARVAELTGTQTGDQELREQLQKAKDDYSMATGAISSLQRQLEIQESQLRRIKSEKEMLQKKLRERENQLQAMSTKFCSLREERKHEEMMVTIEKENCSLRQAVTEQECRLAEQNKLISELQGTVSKLQAEVLSSQHHIRKQQRAQAAIQSQAETLEHRELQTRVALECITSRFERYRSKIIQATFSTAGSKPPQAEVTDEELLEAMQKIINERMEFHQMLKQKGIKVPLLHSTDTATLSPTSAKGRRKSPAR
;
A
#
# COMPACT_ATOMS: atom_id res chain seq x y z
N MET A 1 -117.76 93.08 -36.53
CA MET A 1 -117.40 93.87 -37.72
C MET A 1 -117.83 93.03 -38.91
N GLU A 2 -119.05 93.21 -39.44
CA GLU A 2 -119.45 94.26 -40.42
C GLU A 2 -118.48 94.31 -41.61
N GLY A 3 -118.87 94.22 -42.89
CA GLY A 3 -120.18 94.27 -43.57
C GLY A 3 -120.06 93.58 -44.96
N ARG A 4 -121.15 93.08 -45.56
CA ARG A 4 -122.17 93.74 -46.42
C ARG A 4 -121.69 94.07 -47.86
N SER A 5 -122.49 93.64 -48.84
CA SER A 5 -123.11 94.44 -49.94
C SER A 5 -123.16 93.66 -51.27
N SER A 6 -124.32 93.18 -51.74
CA SER A 6 -125.34 93.82 -52.64
C SER A 6 -125.04 93.54 -54.13
N GLY A 7 -125.98 93.40 -55.07
CA GLY A 7 -127.44 93.54 -55.16
C GLY A 7 -127.88 93.03 -56.55
N GLU A 8 -129.10 92.49 -56.71
CA GLU A 8 -130.28 93.12 -57.35
C GLU A 8 -130.13 93.49 -58.85
N ALA A 9 -131.11 93.41 -59.75
CA ALA A 9 -132.38 92.71 -59.96
C ALA A 9 -133.03 93.35 -61.22
N ALA A 10 -133.58 92.56 -62.14
CA ALA A 10 -134.69 92.96 -63.05
C ALA A 10 -135.21 91.72 -63.79
N ARG A 11 -136.36 91.16 -63.38
CA ARG A 11 -137.71 91.35 -63.96
C ARG A 11 -137.89 90.77 -65.39
N ARG A 12 -138.66 89.68 -65.53
CA ARG A 12 -140.12 89.68 -65.77
C ARG A 12 -140.68 88.25 -65.88
N GLU A 13 -141.84 88.08 -65.23
CA GLU A 13 -143.01 87.22 -65.55
C GLU A 13 -142.80 85.85 -66.23
N ALA A 14 -143.19 84.78 -65.54
CA ALA A 14 -144.44 84.07 -65.81
C ALA A 14 -144.66 82.95 -64.76
N VAL A 15 -145.93 82.72 -64.48
CA VAL A 15 -146.57 81.80 -63.54
C VAL A 15 -146.20 80.33 -63.80
N GLY A 16 -146.02 79.52 -62.74
CA GLY A 16 -146.04 78.06 -62.87
C GLY A 16 -145.38 77.27 -61.72
N ASP A 17 -146.22 76.86 -60.78
CA ASP A 17 -146.22 75.62 -59.99
C ASP A 17 -145.02 75.11 -59.14
N ALA A 18 -145.42 74.55 -58.01
CA ALA A 18 -144.63 74.01 -56.93
C ALA A 18 -144.12 72.57 -57.19
N ASP A 19 -143.04 72.20 -56.47
CA ASP A 19 -142.57 70.84 -56.09
C ASP A 19 -141.15 70.46 -56.56
N ALA A 20 -140.10 70.88 -55.81
CA ALA A 20 -138.70 70.42 -55.99
C ALA A 20 -137.78 70.59 -54.76
N GLY A 21 -138.31 70.67 -53.53
CA GLY A 21 -137.54 71.00 -52.30
C GLY A 21 -137.07 69.81 -51.45
N GLY A 22 -137.65 68.61 -51.62
CA GLY A 22 -137.34 67.41 -50.83
C GLY A 22 -136.10 66.63 -51.30
N ALA A 23 -135.72 66.74 -52.58
CA ALA A 23 -134.65 65.94 -53.16
C ALA A 23 -133.23 66.36 -52.73
N LEU A 24 -133.02 67.64 -52.37
CA LEU A 24 -131.68 68.19 -52.11
C LEU A 24 -131.16 67.94 -50.67
N ARG A 25 -132.04 67.85 -49.66
CA ARG A 25 -131.65 67.43 -48.29
C ARG A 25 -131.46 65.92 -48.18
N GLU A 26 -132.21 65.15 -48.95
CA GLU A 26 -132.00 63.70 -49.10
C GLU A 26 -130.66 63.45 -49.82
N GLN A 27 -130.33 64.19 -50.88
CA GLN A 27 -129.03 64.10 -51.56
C GLN A 27 -127.84 64.48 -50.68
N ALA A 28 -127.95 65.48 -49.81
CA ALA A 28 -126.87 65.84 -48.88
C ALA A 28 -126.67 64.78 -47.77
N ARG A 29 -127.75 64.21 -47.23
CA ARG A 29 -127.68 63.08 -46.29
C ARG A 29 -127.19 61.81 -46.95
N VAL A 30 -127.58 61.55 -48.20
CA VAL A 30 -127.07 60.45 -49.02
C VAL A 30 -125.59 60.66 -49.29
N ALA A 31 -125.13 61.88 -49.60
CA ALA A 31 -123.71 62.18 -49.78
C ALA A 31 -122.88 61.96 -48.50
N GLU A 32 -123.39 62.41 -47.34
CA GLU A 32 -122.76 62.22 -46.03
C GLU A 32 -122.75 60.72 -45.62
N LEU A 33 -123.86 60.00 -45.86
CA LEU A 33 -123.97 58.56 -45.67
C LEU A 33 -123.04 57.79 -46.61
N THR A 34 -122.93 58.19 -47.88
CA THR A 34 -122.02 57.57 -48.84
C THR A 34 -120.57 57.84 -48.48
N GLY A 35 -120.24 59.03 -47.99
CA GLY A 35 -118.90 59.38 -47.49
C GLY A 35 -118.50 58.58 -46.26
N THR A 36 -119.43 58.41 -45.31
CA THR A 36 -119.23 57.54 -44.14
C THR A 36 -119.15 56.06 -44.53
N GLN A 37 -119.93 55.60 -45.52
CA GLN A 37 -119.83 54.24 -46.06
C GLN A 37 -118.49 53.99 -46.76
N THR A 38 -118.00 54.95 -47.55
CA THR A 38 -116.68 54.83 -48.18
C THR A 38 -115.55 54.82 -47.14
N GLY A 39 -115.64 55.63 -46.09
CA GLY A 39 -114.69 55.61 -44.98
C GLY A 39 -114.72 54.29 -44.19
N ASP A 40 -115.91 53.75 -43.91
CA ASP A 40 -116.08 52.44 -43.27
C ASP A 40 -115.55 51.29 -44.13
N GLN A 41 -115.70 51.39 -45.46
CA GLN A 41 -115.14 50.43 -46.42
C GLN A 41 -113.60 50.48 -46.41
N GLU A 42 -113.01 51.66 -46.48
CA GLU A 42 -111.56 51.86 -46.39
C GLU A 42 -110.99 51.38 -45.05
N LEU A 43 -111.68 51.66 -43.94
CA LEU A 43 -111.32 51.15 -42.60
C LEU A 43 -111.36 49.61 -42.55
N ARG A 44 -112.34 48.96 -43.19
CA ARG A 44 -112.41 47.49 -43.28
C ARG A 44 -111.27 46.91 -44.11
N GLU A 45 -110.92 47.55 -45.22
CA GLU A 45 -109.80 47.13 -46.07
C GLU A 45 -108.46 47.31 -45.36
N GLN A 46 -108.25 48.43 -44.68
CA GLN A 46 -107.06 48.65 -43.85
C GLN A 46 -106.96 47.66 -42.69
N LEU A 47 -108.08 47.34 -42.03
CA LEU A 47 -108.12 46.32 -40.99
C LEU A 47 -107.83 44.92 -41.54
N GLN A 48 -108.32 44.59 -42.73
CA GLN A 48 -108.05 43.31 -43.38
C GLN A 48 -106.58 43.20 -43.78
N LYS A 49 -106.01 44.24 -44.38
CA LYS A 49 -104.58 44.32 -44.68
C LYS A 49 -103.72 44.16 -43.42
N ALA A 50 -104.05 44.86 -42.33
CA ALA A 50 -103.34 44.74 -41.06
C ALA A 50 -103.43 43.33 -40.46
N LYS A 51 -104.56 42.63 -40.62
CA LYS A 51 -104.72 41.23 -40.20
C LYS A 51 -103.87 40.28 -41.03
N ASP A 52 -103.84 40.46 -42.35
CA ASP A 52 -103.04 39.65 -43.25
C ASP A 52 -101.54 39.86 -42.99
N ASP A 53 -101.12 41.11 -42.81
CA ASP A 53 -99.76 41.50 -42.40
C ASP A 53 -99.40 40.87 -41.03
N TYR A 54 -100.31 40.92 -40.05
CA TYR A 54 -100.12 40.28 -38.74
C TYR A 54 -99.99 38.76 -38.83
N SER A 55 -100.82 38.11 -39.66
CA SER A 55 -100.76 36.66 -39.92
C SER A 55 -99.42 36.26 -40.56
N MET A 56 -98.98 37.02 -41.57
CA MET A 56 -97.69 36.83 -42.21
C MET A 56 -96.51 37.04 -41.24
N ALA A 57 -96.55 38.11 -40.45
CA ALA A 57 -95.55 38.38 -39.43
C ALA A 57 -95.49 37.26 -38.37
N THR A 58 -96.65 36.76 -37.93
CA THR A 58 -96.74 35.65 -36.98
C THR A 58 -96.16 34.35 -37.57
N GLY A 59 -96.42 34.06 -38.84
CA GLY A 59 -95.84 32.92 -39.55
C GLY A 59 -94.31 33.03 -39.72
N ALA A 60 -93.82 34.22 -40.06
CA ALA A 60 -92.39 34.50 -40.16
C ALA A 60 -91.69 34.37 -38.79
N ILE A 61 -92.29 34.91 -37.72
CA ILE A 61 -91.80 34.76 -36.34
C ILE A 61 -91.73 33.28 -35.96
N SER A 62 -92.79 32.50 -36.22
CA SER A 62 -92.83 31.06 -35.90
C SER A 62 -91.76 30.26 -36.66
N SER A 63 -91.53 30.59 -37.95
CA SER A 63 -90.49 29.98 -38.77
C SER A 63 -89.07 30.31 -38.24
N LEU A 64 -88.83 31.59 -37.92
CA LEU A 64 -87.56 32.03 -37.34
C LEU A 64 -87.30 31.41 -35.97
N GLN A 65 -88.32 31.28 -35.12
CA GLN A 65 -88.22 30.60 -33.83
C GLN A 65 -87.82 29.13 -33.99
N ARG A 66 -88.47 28.40 -34.90
CA ARG A 66 -88.08 27.02 -35.20
C ARG A 66 -86.63 26.92 -35.70
N GLN A 67 -86.21 27.84 -36.57
CA GLN A 67 -84.85 27.87 -37.09
C GLN A 67 -83.83 28.16 -35.96
N LEU A 68 -84.17 29.08 -35.05
CA LEU A 68 -83.38 29.39 -33.86
C LEU A 68 -83.22 28.16 -32.97
N GLU A 69 -84.30 27.43 -32.67
CA GLU A 69 -84.26 26.21 -31.87
C GLU A 69 -83.37 25.12 -32.50
N ILE A 70 -83.44 24.95 -33.82
CA ILE A 70 -82.57 24.02 -34.56
C ILE A 70 -81.10 24.44 -34.38
N GLN A 71 -80.78 25.71 -34.60
CA GLN A 71 -79.42 26.24 -34.44
C GLN A 71 -78.92 26.13 -32.99
N GLU A 72 -79.76 26.39 -32.00
CA GLU A 72 -79.43 26.22 -30.58
C GLU A 72 -79.12 24.77 -30.22
N SER A 73 -79.89 23.82 -30.77
CA SER A 73 -79.64 22.39 -30.57
C SER A 73 -78.32 21.96 -31.20
N GLN A 74 -78.00 22.46 -32.41
CA GLN A 74 -76.73 22.22 -33.08
C GLN A 74 -75.56 22.84 -32.29
N LEU A 75 -75.72 24.07 -31.80
CA LEU A 75 -74.74 24.74 -30.96
C LEU A 75 -74.47 23.95 -29.67
N ARG A 76 -75.51 23.42 -29.02
CA ARG A 76 -75.38 22.55 -27.84
C ARG A 76 -74.60 21.28 -28.15
N ARG A 77 -74.89 20.61 -29.29
CA ARG A 77 -74.14 19.41 -29.73
C ARG A 77 -72.66 19.74 -29.97
N ILE A 78 -72.37 20.77 -30.76
CA ILE A 78 -70.99 21.20 -31.06
C ILE A 78 -70.23 21.57 -29.78
N LYS A 79 -70.88 22.25 -28.83
CA LYS A 79 -70.28 22.56 -27.52
C LYS A 79 -69.89 21.28 -26.75
N SER A 80 -70.78 20.29 -26.69
CA SER A 80 -70.49 19.02 -26.03
C SER A 80 -69.36 18.23 -26.72
N GLU A 81 -69.32 18.23 -28.05
CA GLU A 81 -68.25 17.60 -28.83
C GLU A 81 -66.90 18.30 -28.58
N LYS A 82 -66.88 19.63 -28.56
CA LYS A 82 -65.70 20.42 -28.22
C LYS A 82 -65.17 20.08 -26.83
N GLU A 83 -66.04 19.99 -25.82
CA GLU A 83 -65.64 19.63 -24.45
C GLU A 83 -65.06 18.21 -24.37
N MET A 84 -65.67 17.26 -25.08
CA MET A 84 -65.18 15.88 -25.16
C MET A 84 -63.81 15.81 -25.85
N LEU A 85 -63.63 16.52 -26.97
CA LEU A 85 -62.35 16.60 -27.67
C LEU A 85 -61.27 17.28 -26.82
N GLN A 86 -61.61 18.36 -26.10
CA GLN A 86 -60.70 19.00 -25.16
C GLN A 86 -60.27 18.04 -24.04
N LYS A 87 -61.19 17.22 -23.50
CA LYS A 87 -60.86 16.21 -22.50
C LYS A 87 -59.89 15.16 -23.06
N LYS A 88 -60.15 14.66 -24.27
CA LYS A 88 -59.25 13.71 -24.96
C LYS A 88 -57.87 14.32 -25.22
N LEU A 89 -57.80 15.58 -25.62
CA LEU A 89 -56.54 16.28 -25.85
C LEU A 89 -55.71 16.34 -24.55
N ARG A 90 -56.32 16.77 -23.43
CA ARG A 90 -55.65 16.80 -22.12
C ARG A 90 -55.16 15.41 -21.68
N GLU A 91 -55.95 14.38 -21.91
CA GLU A 91 -55.55 13.00 -21.58
C GLU A 91 -54.34 12.57 -22.41
N ARG A 92 -54.31 12.90 -23.71
CA ARG A 92 -53.16 12.61 -24.58
C ARG A 92 -51.92 13.41 -24.20
N GLU A 93 -52.07 14.68 -23.83
CA GLU A 93 -50.99 15.50 -23.29
C GLU A 93 -50.39 14.88 -22.02
N ASN A 94 -51.24 14.45 -21.08
CA ASN A 94 -50.80 13.76 -19.86
C ASN A 94 -50.07 12.44 -20.17
N GLN A 95 -50.58 11.65 -21.13
CA GLN A 95 -49.93 10.41 -21.55
C GLN A 95 -48.56 10.67 -22.18
N LEU A 96 -48.44 11.69 -23.05
CA LEU A 96 -47.17 12.07 -23.66
C LEU A 96 -46.17 12.56 -22.61
N GLN A 97 -46.61 13.36 -21.65
CA GLN A 97 -45.75 13.84 -20.55
C GLN A 97 -45.26 12.68 -19.67
N ALA A 98 -46.14 11.73 -19.34
CA ALA A 98 -45.77 10.54 -18.59
C ALA A 98 -44.76 9.66 -19.38
N MET A 99 -44.97 9.52 -20.69
CA MET A 99 -44.06 8.77 -21.55
C MET A 99 -42.69 9.45 -21.68
N SER A 100 -42.66 10.78 -21.84
CA SER A 100 -41.44 11.58 -21.85
C SER A 100 -40.65 11.40 -20.54
N THR A 101 -41.33 11.47 -19.40
CA THR A 101 -40.71 11.25 -18.07
C THR A 101 -40.09 9.85 -17.98
N LYS A 102 -40.81 8.82 -18.43
CA LYS A 102 -40.29 7.43 -18.47
C LYS A 102 -39.08 7.27 -19.40
N PHE A 103 -39.07 7.92 -20.56
CA PHE A 103 -37.91 7.88 -21.45
C PHE A 103 -36.70 8.61 -20.86
N CYS A 104 -36.92 9.70 -20.12
CA CYS A 104 -35.85 10.38 -19.39
C CYS A 104 -35.26 9.46 -18.30
N SER A 105 -36.11 8.85 -17.47
CA SER A 105 -35.64 7.96 -16.40
C SER A 105 -34.90 6.74 -16.94
N LEU A 106 -35.42 6.09 -17.99
CA LEU A 106 -34.74 4.93 -18.62
C LEU A 106 -33.37 5.31 -19.22
N ARG A 107 -33.26 6.53 -19.77
CA ARG A 107 -31.98 7.02 -20.29
C ARG A 107 -30.97 7.25 -19.16
N GLU A 108 -31.42 7.80 -18.04
CA GLU A 108 -30.57 8.04 -16.87
C GLU A 108 -30.15 6.74 -16.18
N GLU A 109 -31.08 5.79 -16.03
CA GLU A 109 -30.84 4.46 -15.48
C GLU A 109 -29.78 3.71 -16.31
N ARG A 110 -29.91 3.72 -17.64
CA ARG A 110 -28.90 3.13 -18.52
C ARG A 110 -27.51 3.75 -18.33
N LYS A 111 -27.42 5.08 -18.21
CA LYS A 111 -26.13 5.76 -17.96
C LYS A 111 -25.55 5.35 -16.61
N HIS A 112 -26.38 5.22 -15.59
CA HIS A 112 -25.95 4.77 -14.27
C HIS A 112 -25.43 3.33 -14.32
N GLU A 113 -26.10 2.44 -15.05
CA GLU A 113 -25.68 1.06 -15.21
C GLU A 113 -24.35 0.94 -15.98
N GLU A 114 -24.18 1.71 -17.06
CA GLU A 114 -22.89 1.79 -17.77
C GLU A 114 -21.76 2.27 -16.83
N MET A 115 -22.03 3.26 -15.98
CA MET A 115 -21.08 3.74 -14.96
C MET A 115 -20.78 2.66 -13.91
N MET A 116 -21.80 1.93 -13.42
CA MET A 116 -21.62 0.84 -12.46
C MET A 116 -20.72 -0.26 -13.03
N VAL A 117 -20.92 -0.64 -14.30
CA VAL A 117 -20.05 -1.61 -14.98
C VAL A 117 -18.60 -1.13 -15.04
N THR A 118 -18.36 0.16 -15.28
CA THR A 118 -16.98 0.70 -15.26
C THR A 118 -16.36 0.63 -13.87
N ILE A 119 -17.11 1.01 -12.82
CA ILE A 119 -16.65 0.95 -11.43
C ILE A 119 -16.36 -0.49 -11.01
N GLU A 120 -17.21 -1.45 -11.37
CA GLU A 120 -17.02 -2.86 -11.06
C GLU A 120 -15.76 -3.43 -11.73
N LYS A 121 -15.51 -3.06 -13.00
CA LYS A 121 -14.28 -3.44 -13.70
C LYS A 121 -13.04 -2.90 -13.00
N GLU A 122 -13.05 -1.61 -12.66
CA GLU A 122 -11.95 -0.99 -11.91
C GLU A 122 -11.75 -1.65 -10.54
N ASN A 123 -12.82 -1.96 -9.82
CA ASN A 123 -12.74 -2.65 -8.53
C ASN A 123 -12.11 -4.04 -8.66
N CYS A 124 -12.49 -4.80 -9.69
CA CYS A 124 -11.88 -6.10 -10.00
C CYS A 124 -10.39 -5.98 -10.32
N SER A 125 -10.00 -5.02 -11.17
CA SER A 125 -8.59 -4.76 -11.49
C SER A 125 -7.78 -4.34 -10.26
N LEU A 126 -8.34 -3.49 -9.40
CA LEU A 126 -7.69 -3.07 -8.15
C LEU A 126 -7.51 -4.25 -7.19
N ARG A 127 -8.52 -5.10 -7.03
CA ARG A 127 -8.40 -6.32 -6.20
C ARG A 127 -7.31 -7.24 -6.72
N GLN A 128 -7.24 -7.46 -8.04
CA GLN A 128 -6.18 -8.25 -8.64
C GLN A 128 -4.80 -7.64 -8.34
N ALA A 129 -4.63 -6.33 -8.55
CA ALA A 129 -3.36 -5.65 -8.27
C ALA A 129 -2.95 -5.76 -6.79
N VAL A 130 -3.91 -5.64 -5.85
CA VAL A 130 -3.66 -5.86 -4.42
C VAL A 130 -3.17 -7.28 -4.16
N THR A 131 -3.85 -8.30 -4.70
CA THR A 131 -3.42 -9.69 -4.51
C THR A 131 -2.02 -9.97 -5.09
N GLU A 132 -1.68 -9.39 -6.24
CA GLU A 132 -0.35 -9.52 -6.82
C GLU A 132 0.72 -8.84 -5.95
N GLN A 133 0.42 -7.68 -5.37
CA GLN A 133 1.33 -6.98 -4.45
C GLN A 133 1.51 -7.74 -3.14
N GLU A 134 0.44 -8.32 -2.58
CA GLU A 134 0.50 -9.19 -1.40
C GLU A 134 1.37 -10.43 -1.64
N CYS A 135 1.24 -11.07 -2.80
CA CYS A 135 2.10 -12.19 -3.20
C CYS A 135 3.59 -11.77 -3.27
N ARG A 136 3.90 -10.64 -3.93
CA ARG A 136 5.28 -10.12 -4.00
C ARG A 136 5.84 -9.77 -2.62
N LEU A 137 5.02 -9.19 -1.74
CA LEU A 137 5.41 -8.92 -0.35
C LEU A 137 5.71 -10.20 0.41
N ALA A 138 4.92 -11.26 0.23
CA ALA A 138 5.17 -12.55 0.85
C ALA A 138 6.49 -13.17 0.38
N GLU A 139 6.79 -13.09 -0.92
CA GLU A 139 8.07 -13.55 -1.49
C GLU A 139 9.26 -12.76 -0.92
N GLN A 140 9.15 -11.44 -0.83
CA GLN A 140 10.19 -10.59 -0.23
C GLN A 140 10.41 -10.92 1.25
N ASN A 141 9.34 -11.11 2.02
CA ASN A 141 9.44 -11.49 3.43
C ASN A 141 10.11 -12.86 3.61
N LYS A 142 9.83 -13.82 2.72
CA LYS A 142 10.53 -15.11 2.70
C LYS A 142 12.03 -14.93 2.44
N LEU A 143 12.41 -14.13 1.44
CA LEU A 143 13.81 -13.84 1.15
C LEU A 143 14.51 -13.15 2.33
N ILE A 144 13.85 -12.18 2.98
CA ILE A 144 14.37 -11.52 4.19
C ILE A 144 14.61 -12.56 5.29
N SER A 145 13.68 -13.47 5.52
CA SER A 145 13.80 -14.53 6.54
C SER A 145 14.97 -15.48 6.22
N GLU A 146 15.13 -15.86 4.95
CA GLU A 146 16.26 -16.68 4.49
C GLU A 146 17.60 -15.96 4.72
N LEU A 147 17.70 -14.69 4.35
CA LEU A 147 18.90 -13.87 4.56
C LEU A 147 19.21 -13.65 6.04
N GLN A 148 18.20 -13.42 6.88
CA GLN A 148 18.39 -13.36 8.33
C GLN A 148 18.92 -14.69 8.89
N GLY A 149 18.42 -15.81 8.36
CA GLY A 149 18.91 -17.15 8.69
C GLY A 149 20.38 -17.36 8.28
N THR A 150 20.79 -16.92 7.09
CA THR A 150 22.19 -17.03 6.65
C THR A 150 23.12 -16.12 7.45
N VAL A 151 22.70 -14.89 7.74
CA VAL A 151 23.45 -13.97 8.60
C VAL A 151 23.67 -14.57 9.98
N SER A 152 22.63 -15.15 10.58
CA SER A 152 22.72 -15.80 11.91
C SER A 152 23.70 -16.98 11.90
N LYS A 153 23.68 -17.82 10.84
CA LYS A 153 24.63 -18.94 10.68
C LYS A 153 26.07 -18.45 10.54
N LEU A 154 26.31 -17.45 9.69
CA LEU A 154 27.64 -16.87 9.50
C LEU A 154 28.17 -16.21 10.77
N GLN A 155 27.32 -15.52 11.53
CA GLN A 155 27.71 -14.95 12.82
C GLN A 155 28.14 -16.05 13.82
N ALA A 156 27.41 -17.15 13.90
CA ALA A 156 27.78 -18.28 14.76
C ALA A 156 29.11 -18.91 14.34
N GLU A 157 29.35 -19.07 13.04
CA GLU A 157 30.61 -19.58 12.49
C GLU A 157 31.79 -18.66 12.80
N VAL A 158 31.63 -17.35 12.64
CA VAL A 158 32.64 -16.34 12.97
C VAL A 158 33.00 -16.41 14.47
N LEU A 159 32.00 -16.50 15.36
CA LEU A 159 32.25 -16.60 16.80
C LEU A 159 32.98 -17.90 17.16
N SER A 160 32.61 -19.02 16.55
CA SER A 160 33.28 -20.31 16.73
C SER A 160 34.74 -20.25 16.27
N SER A 161 34.98 -19.73 15.06
CA SER A 161 36.33 -19.54 14.50
C SER A 161 37.19 -18.64 15.39
N GLN A 162 36.66 -17.52 15.87
CA GLN A 162 37.36 -16.65 16.82
C GLN A 162 37.72 -17.37 18.12
N HIS A 163 36.83 -18.23 18.65
CA HIS A 163 37.13 -19.02 19.83
C HIS A 163 38.28 -20.02 19.57
N HIS A 164 38.26 -20.71 18.42
CA HIS A 164 39.33 -21.62 18.02
C HIS A 164 40.67 -20.91 17.86
N ILE A 165 40.71 -19.75 17.20
CA ILE A 165 41.92 -18.94 17.05
C ILE A 165 42.48 -18.55 18.42
N ARG A 166 41.64 -18.06 19.34
CA ARG A 166 42.09 -17.69 20.70
C ARG A 166 42.64 -18.90 21.47
N LYS A 167 42.01 -20.07 21.32
CA LYS A 167 42.48 -21.31 21.95
C LYS A 167 43.84 -21.72 21.39
N GLN A 168 44.03 -21.64 20.08
CA GLN A 168 45.29 -21.95 19.42
C GLN A 168 46.40 -20.98 19.82
N GLN A 169 46.12 -19.67 19.88
CA GLN A 169 47.09 -18.65 20.32
C GLN A 169 47.58 -18.91 21.75
N ARG A 170 46.70 -19.30 22.67
CA ARG A 170 47.10 -19.65 24.05
C ARG A 170 47.99 -20.89 24.08
N ALA A 171 47.65 -21.92 23.30
CA ALA A 171 48.46 -23.13 23.20
C ALA A 171 49.85 -22.82 22.62
N GLN A 172 49.91 -21.99 21.57
CA GLN A 172 51.16 -21.55 20.97
C GLN A 172 52.02 -20.77 21.96
N ALA A 173 51.45 -19.82 22.71
CA ALA A 173 52.17 -19.06 23.73
C ALA A 173 52.73 -19.96 24.85
N ALA A 174 51.96 -20.98 25.26
CA ALA A 174 52.41 -21.95 26.26
C ALA A 174 53.60 -22.79 25.75
N ILE A 175 53.54 -23.26 24.50
CA ILE A 175 54.64 -24.01 23.86
C ILE A 175 55.88 -23.13 23.72
N GLN A 176 55.71 -21.87 23.30
CA GLN A 176 56.81 -20.93 23.13
C GLN A 176 57.51 -20.62 24.45
N SER A 177 56.74 -20.35 25.52
CA SER A 177 57.30 -20.18 26.87
C SER A 177 58.05 -21.45 27.33
N GLN A 178 57.51 -22.64 27.06
CA GLN A 178 58.21 -23.88 27.39
C GLN A 178 59.52 -24.04 26.61
N ALA A 179 59.54 -23.70 25.32
CA ALA A 179 60.73 -23.74 24.48
C ALA A 179 61.83 -22.80 25.04
N GLU A 180 61.49 -21.56 25.36
CA GLU A 180 62.42 -20.59 25.97
C GLU A 180 63.02 -21.13 27.28
N THR A 181 62.20 -21.74 28.14
CA THR A 181 62.71 -22.34 29.39
C THR A 181 63.65 -23.53 29.13
N LEU A 182 63.38 -24.33 28.10
CA LEU A 182 64.24 -25.45 27.72
C LEU A 182 65.57 -24.96 27.14
N GLU A 183 65.56 -23.93 26.29
CA GLU A 183 66.77 -23.31 25.73
C GLU A 183 67.67 -22.75 26.83
N HIS A 184 67.11 -22.03 27.81
CA HIS A 184 67.88 -21.52 28.95
C HIS A 184 68.50 -22.64 29.79
N ARG A 185 67.74 -23.73 30.03
CA ARG A 185 68.24 -24.90 30.77
C ARG A 185 69.31 -25.64 30.00
N GLU A 186 69.16 -25.77 28.69
CA GLU A 186 70.16 -26.37 27.80
C GLU A 186 71.47 -25.57 27.87
N LEU A 187 71.40 -24.25 27.71
CA LEU A 187 72.58 -23.37 27.78
C LEU A 187 73.28 -23.48 29.15
N GLN A 188 72.52 -23.46 30.24
CA GLN A 188 73.07 -23.63 31.59
C GLN A 188 73.80 -24.97 31.74
N THR A 189 73.23 -26.03 31.19
CA THR A 189 73.83 -27.38 31.22
C THR A 189 75.11 -27.43 30.37
N ARG A 190 75.12 -26.77 29.21
CA ARG A 190 76.28 -26.66 28.32
C ARG A 190 77.45 -25.94 29.01
N VAL A 191 77.19 -24.80 29.63
CA VAL A 191 78.21 -24.05 30.40
C VAL A 191 78.76 -24.90 31.56
N ALA A 192 77.89 -25.61 32.29
CA ALA A 192 78.33 -26.50 33.37
C ALA A 192 79.23 -27.64 32.86
N LEU A 193 78.89 -28.23 31.70
CA LEU A 193 79.72 -29.23 31.04
C LEU A 193 81.09 -28.67 30.66
N GLU A 194 81.16 -27.51 29.99
CA GLU A 194 82.42 -26.85 29.62
C GLU A 194 83.32 -26.57 30.84
N CYS A 195 82.73 -26.13 31.96
CA CYS A 195 83.46 -25.91 33.22
C CYS A 195 84.06 -27.21 33.77
N ILE A 196 83.29 -28.31 33.76
CA ILE A 196 83.74 -29.61 34.24
C ILE A 196 84.84 -30.16 33.32
N THR A 197 84.67 -30.07 32.00
CA THR A 197 85.67 -30.49 31.01
C THR A 197 86.97 -29.73 31.21
N SER A 198 86.92 -28.41 31.35
CA SER A 198 88.11 -27.58 31.59
C SER A 198 88.83 -27.96 32.88
N ARG A 199 88.08 -28.30 33.94
CA ARG A 199 88.65 -28.78 35.21
C ARG A 199 89.29 -30.15 35.05
N PHE A 200 88.66 -31.05 34.29
CA PHE A 200 89.20 -32.37 33.99
C PHE A 200 90.51 -32.26 33.19
N GLU A 201 90.55 -31.42 32.16
CA GLU A 201 91.76 -31.16 31.38
C GLU A 201 92.91 -30.59 32.23
N ARG A 202 92.61 -29.72 33.20
CA ARG A 202 93.60 -29.24 34.16
C ARG A 202 94.14 -30.37 35.04
N TYR A 203 93.28 -31.27 35.53
CA TYR A 203 93.74 -32.43 36.31
C TYR A 203 94.58 -33.37 35.45
N ARG A 204 94.12 -33.65 34.23
CA ARG A 204 94.84 -34.45 33.24
C ARG A 204 96.24 -33.90 32.99
N SER A 205 96.36 -32.60 32.73
CA SER A 205 97.65 -31.92 32.56
C SER A 205 98.57 -32.04 33.77
N LYS A 206 98.02 -31.92 35.00
CA LYS A 206 98.79 -32.12 36.24
C LYS A 206 99.29 -33.56 36.38
N ILE A 207 98.47 -34.54 36.02
CA ILE A 207 98.87 -35.96 36.05
C ILE A 207 99.96 -36.20 35.03
N ILE A 208 99.80 -35.76 33.77
CA ILE A 208 100.83 -35.83 32.73
C ILE A 208 102.13 -35.19 33.22
N GLN A 209 102.07 -33.98 33.77
CA GLN A 209 103.24 -33.29 34.30
C GLN A 209 103.91 -34.10 35.41
N ALA A 210 103.16 -34.62 36.39
CA ALA A 210 103.71 -35.42 37.48
C ALA A 210 104.36 -36.73 36.99
N THR A 211 103.72 -37.41 36.03
CA THR A 211 104.23 -38.67 35.45
C THR A 211 105.54 -38.41 34.70
N PHE A 212 105.58 -37.46 33.77
CA PHE A 212 106.72 -37.27 32.87
C PHE A 212 107.81 -36.32 33.39
N SER A 213 107.60 -35.67 34.54
CA SER A 213 108.66 -34.91 35.25
C SER A 213 109.43 -35.76 36.27
N THR A 214 109.13 -37.06 36.36
CA THR A 214 109.84 -37.97 37.26
C THR A 214 111.25 -38.25 36.73
N ALA A 215 112.27 -38.23 37.61
CA ALA A 215 113.66 -38.45 37.20
C ALA A 215 113.83 -39.80 36.47
N GLY A 216 114.22 -39.75 35.19
CA GLY A 216 114.39 -40.92 34.32
C GLY A 216 113.31 -41.12 33.25
N SER A 217 112.18 -40.41 33.31
CA SER A 217 111.14 -40.47 32.27
C SER A 217 111.45 -39.55 31.09
N LYS A 218 111.23 -40.03 29.85
CA LYS A 218 111.36 -39.21 28.64
C LYS A 218 110.14 -38.27 28.52
N PRO A 219 110.33 -36.97 28.22
CA PRO A 219 109.21 -36.06 28.01
C PRO A 219 108.40 -36.48 26.77
N PRO A 220 107.07 -36.32 26.78
CA PRO A 220 106.26 -36.67 25.64
C PRO A 220 106.52 -35.72 24.46
N GLN A 221 106.54 -36.25 23.24
CA GLN A 221 106.78 -35.46 22.01
C GLN A 221 105.50 -35.14 21.22
N ALA A 222 104.36 -35.73 21.59
CA ALA A 222 103.06 -35.52 20.96
C ALA A 222 101.94 -35.54 22.02
N GLU A 223 100.69 -35.38 21.58
CA GLU A 223 99.50 -35.46 22.43
C GLU A 223 99.42 -36.87 23.06
N VAL A 224 99.68 -36.94 24.36
CA VAL A 224 99.72 -38.20 25.11
C VAL A 224 98.31 -38.76 25.23
N THR A 225 98.09 -40.02 24.88
CA THR A 225 96.79 -40.68 25.10
C THR A 225 96.66 -41.14 26.55
N ASP A 226 95.41 -41.31 27.04
CA ASP A 226 95.18 -41.74 28.42
C ASP A 226 95.78 -43.14 28.69
N GLU A 227 95.80 -44.01 27.69
CA GLU A 227 96.41 -45.34 27.79
C GLU A 227 97.93 -45.25 27.94
N GLU A 228 98.61 -44.47 27.09
CA GLU A 228 100.06 -44.25 27.18
C GLU A 228 100.47 -43.59 28.51
N LEU A 229 99.63 -42.69 29.03
CA LEU A 229 99.84 -42.07 30.33
C LEU A 229 99.77 -43.11 31.46
N LEU A 230 98.78 -44.00 31.42
CA LEU A 230 98.61 -45.06 32.41
C LEU A 230 99.76 -46.08 32.35
N GLU A 231 100.17 -46.49 31.15
CA GLU A 231 101.35 -47.35 30.96
C GLU A 231 102.62 -46.72 31.56
N ALA A 232 102.85 -45.42 31.31
CA ALA A 232 103.98 -44.70 31.87
C ALA A 232 103.91 -44.62 33.41
N MET A 233 102.75 -44.34 33.98
CA MET A 233 102.54 -44.36 35.44
C MET A 233 102.83 -45.74 36.04
N GLN A 234 102.29 -46.80 35.42
CA GLN A 234 102.51 -48.17 35.86
C GLN A 234 103.98 -48.56 35.79
N LYS A 235 104.69 -48.13 34.74
CA LYS A 235 106.14 -48.32 34.61
C LYS A 235 106.90 -47.66 35.76
N ILE A 236 106.61 -46.39 36.07
CA ILE A 236 107.23 -45.68 37.20
C ILE A 236 106.97 -46.40 38.53
N ILE A 237 105.74 -46.87 38.75
CA ILE A 237 105.38 -47.62 39.96
C ILE A 237 106.21 -48.91 40.04
N ASN A 238 106.28 -49.69 38.96
CA ASN A 238 107.06 -50.93 38.91
C ASN A 238 108.54 -50.67 39.17
N GLU A 239 109.15 -49.69 38.50
CA GLU A 239 110.56 -49.31 38.71
C GLU A 239 110.84 -48.89 40.17
N ARG A 240 109.93 -48.13 40.78
CA ARG A 240 110.04 -47.71 42.19
C ARG A 240 109.89 -48.91 43.14
N MET A 241 108.99 -49.85 42.86
CA MET A 241 108.83 -51.08 43.64
C MET A 241 110.08 -51.97 43.56
N GLU A 242 110.63 -52.15 42.35
CA GLU A 242 111.87 -52.90 42.15
C GLU A 242 113.04 -52.26 42.90
N PHE A 243 113.20 -50.93 42.80
CA PHE A 243 114.23 -50.20 43.54
C PHE A 243 114.05 -50.32 45.06
N HIS A 244 112.82 -50.23 45.55
CA HIS A 244 112.50 -50.44 46.96
C HIS A 244 112.89 -51.85 47.43
N GLN A 245 112.59 -52.86 46.63
CA GLN A 245 112.96 -54.25 46.92
C GLN A 245 114.47 -54.44 46.91
N MET A 246 115.19 -53.77 46.00
CA MET A 246 116.65 -53.75 45.95
C MET A 246 117.26 -53.12 47.22
N LEU A 247 116.72 -51.99 47.69
CA LEU A 247 117.16 -51.37 48.95
C LEU A 247 116.91 -52.28 50.17
N LYS A 248 115.76 -52.96 50.19
CA LYS A 248 115.42 -53.94 51.23
C LYS A 248 116.38 -55.13 51.24
N GLN A 249 116.76 -55.65 50.06
CA GLN A 249 117.75 -56.72 49.92
C GLN A 249 119.15 -56.27 50.36
N LYS A 250 119.50 -54.99 50.17
CA LYS A 250 120.77 -54.40 50.64
C LYS A 250 120.76 -53.99 52.12
N GLY A 251 119.74 -54.39 52.89
CA GLY A 251 119.68 -54.18 54.35
C GLY A 251 119.37 -52.75 54.80
N ILE A 252 119.00 -51.86 53.88
CA ILE A 252 118.62 -50.49 54.19
C ILE A 252 117.18 -50.51 54.74
N LYS A 253 116.95 -49.87 55.89
CA LYS A 253 115.62 -49.83 56.53
C LYS A 253 114.68 -48.95 55.71
N VAL A 254 113.74 -49.57 54.97
CA VAL A 254 112.81 -48.88 54.06
C VAL A 254 111.39 -48.84 54.65
N PRO A 255 110.65 -47.72 54.56
CA PRO A 255 109.26 -47.62 55.03
C PRO A 255 108.29 -48.58 54.32
N LEU A 256 107.30 -49.13 55.03
CA LEU A 256 106.34 -50.10 54.48
C LEU A 256 105.47 -49.45 53.37
N LEU A 257 105.45 -50.02 52.15
CA LEU A 257 104.79 -49.42 50.99
C LEU A 257 103.25 -49.50 50.98
N HIS A 258 102.62 -50.19 51.94
CA HIS A 258 101.17 -50.35 52.01
C HIS A 258 100.67 -49.85 53.36
N SER A 259 100.37 -48.56 53.41
CA SER A 259 99.60 -47.95 54.49
C SER A 259 98.78 -46.83 53.87
N THR A 260 97.69 -47.23 53.23
CA THR A 260 96.62 -46.30 52.88
C THR A 260 95.35 -46.88 53.45
N ASP A 261 95.04 -46.44 54.67
CA ASP A 261 93.69 -46.51 55.18
C ASP A 261 92.76 -45.84 54.18
N THR A 262 91.79 -46.61 53.72
CA THR A 262 90.61 -46.16 53.00
C THR A 262 89.80 -45.24 53.90
N ALA A 263 90.20 -43.97 54.00
CA ALA A 263 89.37 -42.91 54.56
C ALA A 263 88.27 -42.55 53.56
N THR A 264 87.24 -43.38 53.62
CA THR A 264 85.82 -43.16 53.33
C THR A 264 85.46 -41.77 52.79
N LEU A 265 85.14 -41.71 51.49
CA LEU A 265 84.20 -40.74 50.95
C LEU A 265 82.82 -40.97 51.60
N SER A 266 82.36 -40.08 52.47
CA SER A 266 80.92 -39.75 52.61
C SER A 266 80.70 -38.51 53.49
N PRO A 267 79.82 -37.60 53.03
CA PRO A 267 78.60 -37.32 53.78
C PRO A 267 77.40 -37.62 52.89
N THR A 268 76.67 -38.71 53.16
CA THR A 268 75.43 -38.76 53.95
C THR A 268 74.31 -37.80 53.53
N SER A 269 73.23 -38.45 53.09
CA SER A 269 71.83 -38.05 53.10
C SER A 269 71.30 -37.26 51.89
N ALA A 270 70.79 -38.04 50.94
CA ALA A 270 69.53 -37.76 50.30
C ALA A 270 68.46 -37.46 51.36
N LYS A 271 67.82 -36.30 51.28
CA LYS A 271 66.47 -36.09 51.83
C LYS A 271 65.53 -35.81 50.68
N GLY A 272 64.89 -36.89 50.22
CA GLY A 272 63.71 -36.79 49.39
C GLY A 272 62.63 -35.99 50.14
N ARG A 273 62.17 -34.90 49.52
CA ARG A 273 60.91 -34.26 49.87
C ARG A 273 60.02 -34.27 48.63
N ARG A 274 59.38 -35.42 48.38
CA ARG A 274 58.09 -35.44 47.69
C ARG A 274 57.05 -35.00 48.70
N LYS A 275 56.41 -33.86 48.46
CA LYS A 275 55.02 -33.55 48.85
C LYS A 275 54.52 -32.40 47.98
N SER A 276 53.75 -32.76 46.96
CA SER A 276 52.59 -31.98 46.49
C SER A 276 51.35 -32.80 46.90
N PRO A 277 50.10 -32.28 46.92
CA PRO A 277 49.62 -30.90 46.77
C PRO A 277 48.58 -30.49 47.86
N ALA A 278 48.30 -29.18 48.02
CA ALA A 278 47.00 -28.66 48.48
C ALA A 278 47.03 -27.11 48.47
N ARG A 279 46.57 -26.50 47.38
CA ARG A 279 45.40 -25.58 47.30
C ARG A 279 45.40 -24.85 45.95
#